data_AF-A0A7W3THG5-F1
#
_entry.id   AF-A0A7W3THG5-F1
#
_cell.length_a   1.000
_cell.length_b   1.000
_cell.length_c   1.000
_cell.angle_alpha   90.00
_cell.angle_beta   90.00
_cell.angle_gamma   90.00
#
_symmetry.space_group_name_H-M   'P 1'
#
loop_
_entity.id
_entity.type
_entity.pdbx_description
1 polymer ?
#
loop_
_entity_poly.entity_id
_entity_poly.type
_entity_poly.pdbx_seq_one_letter_code
_entity_poly.pdbx_strand_id
1 'polypeptide(L)' 'MAWLHIVAPGRGTTPTASSWCECGHRARAVGRTRVLALIDTHHRHRDACPLRTTTDTTTTNERRSAA' A
#
# COMPACT_ATOMS: atom_id res chain seq x y z
N MET A 1 -8.37 5.51 -3.47
CA MET A 1 -7.27 6.16 -2.73
C MET A 1 -6.23 5.13 -2.28
N ALA A 2 -4.93 5.49 -2.31
CA ALA A 2 -3.82 4.64 -1.88
C ALA A 2 -3.01 5.36 -0.80
N TRP A 3 -2.71 4.67 0.29
CA TRP A 3 -1.98 5.19 1.45
C TRP A 3 -0.73 4.38 1.72
N LEU A 4 0.30 5.08 2.21
CA LEU A 4 1.57 4.52 2.62
C LEU A 4 1.92 5.06 4.00
N HIS A 5 2.19 4.16 4.95
CA HIS A 5 2.61 4.47 6.31
C HIS A 5 3.99 3.90 6.56
N ILE A 6 4.92 4.74 7.02
CA ILE A 6 6.30 4.36 7.31
C ILE A 6 6.61 4.76 8.75
N VAL A 7 7.12 3.80 9.51
CA VAL A 7 7.57 3.98 10.89
C VAL A 7 9.08 3.78 10.93
N ALA A 8 9.81 4.86 11.21
CA ALA A 8 11.26 4.89 11.37
C ALA A 8 11.61 5.71 12.63
N PRO A 9 11.58 5.09 13.83
CA PRO A 9 11.62 5.82 15.10
C PRO A 9 12.98 6.41 15.46
N GLY A 10 14.08 6.01 14.79
CA GLY A 10 15.41 6.58 15.03
C GLY A 10 16.54 5.81 14.34
N ARG A 11 17.79 6.31 14.48
CA ARG A 11 18.98 5.65 13.91
C ARG A 11 19.18 4.27 14.54
N GLY A 12 19.52 3.27 13.71
CA GLY A 12 19.75 1.88 14.15
C GLY A 12 18.48 1.04 14.34
N THR A 13 17.29 1.62 14.19
CA THR A 13 16.03 0.87 14.29
C THR A 13 15.62 0.29 12.94
N THR A 14 15.03 -0.90 12.95
CA THR A 14 14.51 -1.55 11.75
C THR A 14 13.25 -0.82 11.27
N PRO A 15 13.28 -0.14 10.11
CA PRO A 15 12.10 0.59 9.65
C PRO A 15 11.01 -0.41 9.23
N THR A 16 9.76 0.00 9.41
CA THR A 16 8.59 -0.77 8.97
C THR A 16 7.72 0.11 8.08
N ALA A 17 7.19 -0.46 7.02
CA ALA A 17 6.27 0.21 6.14
C ALA A 17 5.04 -0.66 5.84
N SER A 18 3.89 -0.02 5.73
CA SER A 18 2.60 -0.62 5.37
C SER A 18 1.96 0.21 4.28
N SER A 19 1.51 -0.44 3.21
CA SER A 19 0.78 0.17 2.10
C SER A 19 -0.58 -0.49 2.00
N TRP A 20 -1.62 0.32 1.76
CA TRP A 20 -2.96 -0.17 1.47
C TRP A 20 -3.66 0.71 0.44
N CYS A 21 -4.54 0.09 -0.34
CA CYS A 21 -5.36 0.75 -1.34
C CYS A 21 -6.80 0.26 -1.24
N GLU A 22 -7.75 1.13 -1.57
CA GLU A 22 -9.18 0.80 -1.64
C GLU A 22 -9.50 -0.33 -2.62
N CYS A 23 -8.63 -0.58 -3.61
CA CYS A 23 -8.80 -1.68 -4.55
C CYS A 23 -8.53 -3.07 -3.93
N GLY A 24 -8.19 -3.13 -2.64
CA GLY A 24 -7.86 -4.36 -1.92
C GLY A 24 -6.36 -4.69 -1.86
N HIS A 25 -5.49 -3.89 -2.50
CA HIS A 25 -4.05 -4.10 -2.38
C HIS A 25 -3.59 -3.76 -0.96
N ARG A 26 -2.91 -4.70 -0.29
CA ARG A 26 -2.30 -4.52 1.03
C ARG A 26 -0.93 -5.17 1.03
N ALA A 27 0.08 -4.45 1.51
CA ALA A 27 1.44 -4.95 1.61
C ALA A 27 2.15 -4.37 2.84
N ARG A 28 3.03 -5.17 3.44
CA ARG A 28 3.86 -4.78 4.59
C ARG A 28 5.31 -5.17 4.34
N ALA A 29 6.22 -4.34 4.83
CA ALA A 29 7.65 -4.56 4.73
C ALA A 29 8.37 -4.16 6.02
N VAL A 30 9.38 -4.95 6.40
CA VAL A 30 10.23 -4.70 7.56
C VAL A 30 11.70 -4.73 7.11
N GLY A 31 12.46 -3.74 7.54
CA GLY A 31 13.85 -3.54 7.18
C GLY A 31 14.04 -2.61 5.99
N ARG A 32 15.17 -1.89 5.98
CA ARG A 32 15.42 -0.78 5.04
C ARG A 32 15.22 -1.15 3.58
N THR A 33 15.84 -2.25 3.13
CA THR A 33 15.75 -2.69 1.73
C THR A 33 14.32 -3.03 1.32
N ARG A 34 13.58 -3.73 2.18
CA ARG A 34 12.19 -4.11 1.88
C ARG A 34 11.26 -2.90 1.92
N VAL A 35 11.50 -1.94 2.82
CA VAL A 35 10.74 -0.68 2.87
C VAL A 35 10.95 0.14 1.60
N LEU A 36 12.18 0.24 1.09
CA LEU A 36 12.45 0.90 -0.20
C LEU A 36 11.75 0.19 -1.37
N ALA A 37 11.79 -1.14 -1.41
CA ALA A 37 11.06 -1.91 -2.40
C ALA A 37 9.53 -1.74 -2.29
N LEU A 38 9.00 -1.61 -1.07
CA LEU A 38 7.57 -1.37 -0.84
C LEU A 38 7.15 0.02 -1.32
N ILE A 39 7.99 1.04 -1.15
CA ILE A 39 7.74 2.39 -1.68
C ILE A 39 7.59 2.33 -3.21
N ASP A 40 8.55 1.71 -3.89
CA ASP A 40 8.51 1.56 -5.34
C ASP A 40 7.29 0.74 -5.82
N THR A 41 6.98 -0.35 -5.11
CA THR A 41 5.77 -1.14 -5.34
C THR A 41 4.50 -0.30 -5.18
N HIS A 42 4.44 0.56 -4.16
CA HIS A 42 3.31 1.46 -3.93
C HIS A 42 3.15 2.46 -5.08
N HIS A 43 4.23 3.04 -5.60
CA HIS A 43 4.18 3.94 -6.75
C HIS A 43 3.67 3.23 -8.01
N ARG A 44 4.25 2.08 -8.36
CA ARG A 44 3.80 1.27 -9.50
C ARG A 44 2.35 0.85 -9.35
N HIS A 45 1.94 0.46 -8.13
CA HIS A 45 0.56 0.11 -7.85
C HIS A 45 -0.38 1.30 -8.01
N ARG A 46 -0.01 2.50 -7.56
CA ARG A 46 -0.83 3.71 -7.70
C ARG A 46 -1.15 3.96 -9.17
N ASP A 47 -0.16 3.81 -10.05
CA ASP A 47 -0.31 4.09 -11.49
C ASP A 47 -1.12 2.99 -12.21
N ALA A 48 -0.95 1.73 -11.80
CA ALA A 48 -1.70 0.59 -12.33
C ALA A 48 -2.99 0.28 -11.55
N CYS A 49 -3.40 1.14 -10.61
CA CYS A 49 -4.50 0.83 -9.71
C CYS A 49 -5.80 0.78 -10.50
N PRO A 50 -6.56 -0.34 -10.49
CA PRO A 50 -7.79 -0.46 -11.25
C PRO A 50 -8.82 0.60 -10.84
N LEU A 51 -8.91 1.00 -9.57
CA LEU A 51 -9.80 2.09 -9.17
C LEU A 51 -9.38 3.47 -9.70
N ARG A 52 -8.13 3.63 -10.15
CA ARG A 52 -7.57 4.86 -10.69
C ARG A 52 -7.55 4.85 -12.22
N THR A 53 -7.33 3.70 -12.84
CA THR A 53 -7.34 3.50 -14.29
C THR A 53 -8.74 3.21 -14.84
N THR A 54 -9.61 2.60 -14.04
CA THR A 54 -11.01 2.32 -14.34
C THR A 54 -11.86 3.44 -13.75
N THR A 55 -11.80 4.64 -14.35
CA THR A 55 -12.77 5.71 -14.08
C THR A 55 -14.14 5.43 -14.75
N ASP A 56 -14.29 4.33 -15.50
CA ASP A 56 -15.54 3.98 -16.13
C ASP A 56 -15.76 2.46 -16.18
N THR A 57 -16.30 1.89 -15.11
CA THR A 57 -17.29 0.78 -15.09
C THR A 57 -17.40 0.20 -13.68
N THR A 58 -18.49 0.61 -13.01
CA THR A 58 -19.28 -0.10 -12.01
C THR A 58 -18.69 -1.39 -11.43
N THR A 59 -18.43 -1.42 -10.12
CA THR A 59 -18.98 -2.44 -9.18
C THR A 59 -18.64 -2.06 -7.73
N THR A 60 -19.70 -1.87 -6.94
CA THR A 60 -19.75 -1.75 -5.48
C THR A 60 -18.90 -2.83 -4.79
N ASN A 61 -17.98 -2.44 -3.91
CA ASN A 61 -17.27 -3.41 -3.06
C ASN A 61 -17.63 -3.24 -1.59
N GLU A 62 -18.64 -4.00 -1.19
CA GLU A 62 -19.00 -4.28 0.19
C GLU A 62 -18.23 -5.53 0.68
N ARG A 63 -17.80 -5.50 1.95
CA ARG A 63 -17.20 -6.58 2.79
C ARG A 63 -15.68 -6.80 2.70
N ARG A 64 -14.98 -6.53 3.82
CA ARG A 64 -14.71 -7.56 4.85
C ARG A 64 -14.02 -7.00 6.10
N SER A 65 -14.69 -7.25 7.23
CA SER A 65 -14.13 -7.38 8.58
C SER A 65 -13.08 -8.50 8.67
N ALA A 66 -12.10 -8.31 9.55
CA ALA A 66 -11.33 -9.30 10.34
C ALA A 66 -10.18 -8.51 11.02
N ALA A 67 -9.87 -8.62 12.30
CA ALA A 67 -10.34 -9.40 13.43
C ALA A 67 -9.88 -8.67 14.70
#